data_AF-A0A3D6D4A6-F1
#
_entry.id   AF-A0A3D6D4A6-F1
#
_cell.length_a   1.000
_cell.length_b   1.000
_cell.length_c   1.000
_cell.angle_alpha   90.00
_cell.angle_beta   90.00
_cell.angle_gamma   90.00
#
_symmetry.space_group_name_H-M   'P 1'
#
loop_
_entity.id
_entity.type
_entity.pdbx_description
1 polymer ?
#
loop_
_entity_poly.entity_id
_entity_poly.type
_entity_poly.pdbx_seq_one_letter_code
_entity_poly.pdbx_strand_id
1 'polypeptide(L)'
;MRYHGLDLVRSLAMLLGVVLHVILFFMQHQHNIMMLGERYPDPLNRLVFEIIHLFRMQLFMMMGGFFAQLVIDRKGLKYFVRDRSKRMLLPFIFCSILLVPAQMYLFALAGQCGKLHSMLPELGATEIFSSVFLWGIFSEKSAFPDIS
;
A
#
# COMPACT_ATOMS: atom_id res chain seq x y z
N MET A 1 14.24 19.05 -24.23
CA MET A 1 13.08 19.95 -24.02
C MET A 1 12.48 19.66 -22.65
N ARG A 2 12.34 20.68 -21.80
CA ARG A 2 11.69 20.59 -20.48
C ARG A 2 10.18 20.81 -20.68
N TYR A 3 9.38 19.79 -20.39
CA TYR A 3 7.93 19.89 -20.47
C TYR A 3 7.39 20.49 -19.16
N HIS A 4 7.43 21.82 -19.05
CA HIS A 4 6.98 22.55 -17.87
C HIS A 4 5.52 22.25 -17.50
N GLY A 5 4.67 21.91 -18.48
CA GLY A 5 3.29 21.47 -18.23
C GLY A 5 3.19 20.12 -17.50
N LEU A 6 4.09 19.17 -17.78
CA LEU A 6 4.09 17.85 -17.13
C LEU A 6 4.56 17.93 -15.67
N ASP A 7 5.48 18.84 -15.37
CA ASP A 7 5.92 19.07 -13.98
C ASP A 7 4.80 19.70 -13.13
N LEU A 8 3.97 20.56 -13.73
CA LEU A 8 2.82 21.20 -13.08
C LEU A 8 1.69 20.18 -12.77
N VAL A 9 1.38 19.29 -13.72
CA VAL A 9 0.41 18.20 -13.48
C VAL A 9 0.89 17.27 -12.37
N ARG A 10 2.18 16.95 -12.35
CA ARG A 10 2.77 16.09 -11.31
C ARG A 10 2.74 16.78 -9.95
N SER A 11 3.10 18.05 -9.85
CA SER A 11 3.07 18.79 -8.58
C SER A 11 1.65 18.92 -8.03
N LEU A 12 0.67 19.16 -8.91
CA LEU A 12 -0.75 19.19 -8.55
C LEU A 12 -1.21 17.82 -8.05
N ALA A 13 -0.85 16.72 -8.74
CA ALA A 13 -1.16 15.37 -8.28
C ALA A 13 -0.54 15.03 -6.90
N MET A 14 0.66 15.54 -6.59
CA MET A 14 1.28 15.41 -5.27
C MET A 14 0.54 16.22 -4.19
N LEU A 15 0.12 17.45 -4.50
CA LEU A 15 -0.65 18.30 -3.58
C LEU A 15 -2.00 17.65 -3.21
N LEU A 16 -2.70 17.07 -4.20
CA LEU A 16 -3.94 16.32 -3.98
C LEU A 16 -3.74 15.13 -3.02
N GLY A 17 -2.54 14.54 -2.99
CA GLY A 17 -2.19 13.48 -2.05
C GLY A 17 -2.21 13.93 -0.58
N VAL A 18 -1.70 15.13 -0.30
CA VAL A 18 -1.70 15.70 1.06
C VAL A 18 -3.12 15.95 1.55
N VAL A 19 -3.98 16.52 0.69
CA VAL A 19 -5.39 16.76 1.01
C VAL A 19 -6.09 15.45 1.38
N LEU A 20 -5.86 14.38 0.62
CA LEU A 20 -6.43 13.06 0.92
C LEU A 20 -5.91 12.49 2.25
N HIS A 21 -4.65 12.70 2.58
CA HIS A 21 -4.08 12.19 3.84
C HIS A 21 -4.70 12.88 5.06
N VAL A 22 -5.00 14.17 4.94
CA VAL A 22 -5.74 14.92 5.96
C VAL A 22 -7.18 14.37 6.07
N ILE A 23 -7.89 14.18 4.95
CA ILE A 23 -9.26 13.64 4.98
C ILE A 23 -9.30 12.23 5.59
N LEU A 24 -8.32 11.38 5.28
CA LEU A 24 -8.21 10.04 5.85
C LEU A 24 -8.00 10.04 7.37
N PHE A 25 -7.29 11.03 7.91
CA PHE A 25 -7.12 11.23 9.36
C PHE A 25 -8.46 11.47 10.07
N PHE A 26 -9.40 12.13 9.38
CA PHE A 26 -10.74 12.43 9.89
C PHE A 26 -11.83 11.43 9.46
N MET A 27 -11.52 10.45 8.60
CA MET A 27 -12.48 9.48 8.06
C MET A 27 -12.60 8.20 8.88
N GLN A 28 -13.84 7.82 9.19
CA GLN A 28 -14.23 6.77 10.14
C GLN A 28 -14.02 5.31 9.66
N HIS A 29 -13.47 5.05 8.47
CA HIS A 29 -13.59 3.71 7.84
C HIS A 29 -12.43 2.72 8.08
N GLN A 30 -11.40 3.07 8.87
CA GLN A 30 -10.34 2.11 9.20
C GLN A 30 -10.58 1.54 10.59
N HIS A 31 -11.28 0.40 10.63
CA HIS A 31 -11.75 -0.27 11.84
C HIS A 31 -10.67 -0.55 12.90
N ASN A 32 -9.36 -0.55 12.58
CA ASN A 32 -8.35 -0.99 13.56
C ASN A 32 -6.97 -0.33 13.51
N ILE A 33 -6.68 0.63 12.63
CA ILE A 33 -5.27 0.91 12.33
C ILE A 33 -4.74 2.16 13.03
N MET A 34 -5.41 3.31 12.98
CA MET A 34 -4.97 4.52 13.68
C MET A 34 -6.14 5.49 13.79
N MET A 35 -6.37 6.13 14.94
CA MET A 35 -6.84 7.53 15.11
C MET A 35 -7.67 7.75 16.40
N LEU A 36 -7.23 8.75 17.17
CA LEU A 36 -7.69 9.22 18.48
C LEU A 36 -8.69 10.42 18.37
N GLY A 37 -9.36 10.59 17.22
CA GLY A 37 -10.20 11.76 16.93
C GLY A 37 -11.70 11.53 17.07
N GLU A 38 -12.43 12.58 17.47
CA GLU A 38 -13.90 12.58 17.53
C GLU A 38 -14.52 12.29 16.14
N ARG A 39 -15.43 11.32 16.12
CA ARG A 39 -15.98 10.71 14.90
C ARG A 39 -17.16 11.52 14.37
N TYR A 40 -17.04 12.04 13.15
CA TYR A 40 -18.18 12.60 12.39
C TYR A 40 -18.25 11.96 10.99
N PRO A 41 -19.28 11.15 10.71
CA PRO A 41 -19.48 10.56 9.39
C PRO A 41 -20.10 11.61 8.45
N ASP A 42 -19.26 12.43 7.82
CA ASP A 42 -19.71 13.39 6.82
C ASP A 42 -19.71 12.78 5.40
N PRO A 43 -20.89 12.63 4.75
CA PRO A 43 -20.98 12.07 3.39
C PRO A 43 -20.24 12.92 2.35
N LEU A 44 -20.10 14.23 2.59
CA LEU A 44 -19.33 15.13 1.73
C LEU A 44 -17.84 14.80 1.71
N ASN A 45 -17.24 14.53 2.87
CA ASN A 45 -15.82 14.19 2.96
C ASN A 45 -15.51 12.86 2.23
N ARG A 46 -16.44 11.89 2.28
CA ARG A 46 -16.32 10.63 1.55
C ARG A 46 -16.39 10.82 0.04
N LEU A 47 -17.33 11.65 -0.43
CA LEU A 47 -17.48 11.95 -1.86
C LEU A 47 -16.23 12.65 -2.41
N VAL A 48 -15.70 13.63 -1.69
CA VAL A 48 -14.46 14.33 -2.06
C VAL A 48 -13.27 13.36 -2.10
N PHE A 49 -13.17 12.46 -1.12
CA PHE A 49 -12.14 11.42 -1.11
C PHE A 49 -12.19 10.54 -2.37
N GLU A 50 -13.36 9.98 -2.68
CA GLU A 50 -13.57 9.11 -3.85
C GLU A 50 -13.19 9.80 -5.16
N ILE A 51 -13.67 11.04 -5.37
CA ILE A 51 -13.40 11.80 -6.60
C ILE A 51 -11.90 12.07 -6.77
N ILE A 52 -11.24 12.60 -5.73
CA ILE A 52 -9.81 12.90 -5.80
C ILE A 52 -9.01 11.60 -5.97
N HIS A 53 -9.42 10.52 -5.29
CA HIS A 53 -8.75 9.23 -5.41
C HIS A 53 -8.82 8.67 -6.83
N LEU A 54 -10.03 8.61 -7.40
CA LEU A 54 -10.25 8.16 -8.78
C LEU A 54 -9.44 9.00 -9.75
N PHE A 55 -9.53 10.34 -9.66
CA PHE A 55 -8.82 11.24 -10.55
C PHE A 55 -7.29 11.09 -10.46
N ARG A 56 -6.74 11.09 -9.24
CA ARG A 56 -5.29 11.03 -9.01
C ARG A 56 -4.68 9.71 -9.50
N MET A 57 -5.34 8.58 -9.28
CA MET A 57 -4.84 7.27 -9.75
C MET A 57 -4.83 7.21 -11.29
N GLN A 58 -5.87 7.72 -11.97
CA GLN A 58 -5.90 7.77 -13.44
C GLN A 58 -4.84 8.73 -14.01
N LEU A 59 -4.63 9.89 -13.38
CA LEU A 59 -3.58 10.83 -13.78
C LEU A 59 -2.18 10.19 -13.75
N PHE A 60 -1.86 9.44 -12.69
CA PHE A 60 -0.56 8.78 -12.61
C PHE A 60 -0.39 7.71 -13.70
N MET A 61 -1.44 6.98 -14.04
CA MET A 61 -1.44 5.99 -15.12
C MET A 61 -1.15 6.65 -16.47
N MET A 62 -1.85 7.76 -16.78
CA MET A 62 -1.69 8.51 -18.03
C MET A 62 -0.28 9.09 -18.16
N MET A 63 0.23 9.71 -17.09
CA MET A 63 1.60 10.25 -17.04
C MET A 63 2.64 9.14 -17.17
N GLY A 64 2.43 8.00 -16.51
CA GLY A 64 3.29 6.83 -16.59
C GLY A 64 3.40 6.28 -18.01
N GLY A 65 2.28 6.24 -18.75
CA GLY A 65 2.24 5.85 -20.16
C GLY A 65 2.98 6.82 -21.08
N PHE A 66 2.78 8.14 -20.90
CA PHE A 66 3.49 9.16 -21.67
C PHE A 66 5.01 9.05 -21.52
N PHE A 67 5.50 8.93 -20.28
CA PHE A 67 6.93 8.75 -20.04
C PHE A 67 7.46 7.40 -20.52
N ALA A 68 6.65 6.34 -20.48
CA ALA A 68 7.04 5.04 -21.01
C ALA A 68 7.34 5.13 -22.51
N GLN A 69 6.45 5.74 -23.29
CA GLN A 69 6.64 5.90 -24.73
C GLN A 69 7.88 6.75 -25.05
N LEU A 70 8.09 7.84 -24.32
CA LEU A 70 9.24 8.74 -24.52
C LEU A 70 10.59 8.07 -24.22
N VAL A 71 10.61 7.12 -23.27
CA VAL A 71 11.82 6.34 -22.95
C VAL A 71 12.05 5.21 -23.95
N ILE A 72 10.98 4.55 -24.41
CA ILE A 72 11.06 3.50 -25.44
C ILE A 72 11.65 4.07 -26.73
N ASP A 73 11.18 5.25 -27.15
CA ASP A 73 11.65 5.95 -28.35
C ASP A 73 13.15 6.29 -28.27
N ARG A 74 13.66 6.64 -27.07
CA ARG A 74 15.05 7.06 -26.87
C ARG A 74 16.04 5.93 -26.60
N LYS A 75 15.63 4.85 -25.92
CA LYS A 75 16.55 3.81 -25.40
C LYS A 75 16.20 2.38 -25.81
N GLY A 76 15.08 2.19 -26.50
CA GLY A 76 14.59 0.89 -26.94
C GLY A 76 13.90 0.07 -25.83
N LEU A 77 13.01 -0.81 -26.26
CA LEU A 77 12.09 -1.59 -25.42
C LEU A 77 12.81 -2.55 -24.45
N LYS A 78 13.88 -3.23 -24.91
CA LYS A 78 14.64 -4.21 -24.09
C LYS A 78 15.33 -3.57 -22.87
N TYR A 79 15.89 -2.38 -23.03
CA TYR A 79 16.58 -1.70 -21.94
C TYR A 79 15.58 -1.14 -20.92
N PHE A 80 14.43 -0.66 -21.40
CA PHE A 80 13.35 -0.14 -20.57
C PHE A 80 12.75 -1.21 -19.65
N VAL A 81 12.43 -2.40 -20.17
CA VAL A 81 11.84 -3.47 -19.35
C VAL A 81 12.84 -3.96 -18.30
N ARG A 82 14.12 -4.16 -18.65
CA ARG A 82 15.13 -4.65 -17.71
C ARG A 82 15.36 -3.72 -16.52
N ASP A 83 15.45 -2.42 -16.76
CA ASP A 83 15.64 -1.43 -15.69
C ASP A 83 14.42 -1.33 -14.78
N ARG A 84 13.21 -1.33 -15.38
CA ARG A 84 11.95 -1.22 -14.64
C ARG A 84 11.67 -2.45 -13.79
N SER A 85 11.90 -3.65 -14.33
CA SER A 85 11.79 -4.92 -13.61
C SER A 85 12.73 -4.96 -12.41
N LYS A 86 14.00 -4.59 -12.57
CA LYS A 86 14.96 -4.57 -11.43
C LYS A 86 14.55 -3.56 -10.35
N ARG A 87 14.06 -2.38 -10.74
CA ARG A 87 13.64 -1.34 -9.78
C ARG A 87 12.31 -1.63 -9.11
N MET A 88 11.47 -2.52 -9.65
CA MET A 88 10.17 -2.87 -9.06
C MET A 88 10.20 -4.22 -8.35
N LEU A 89 10.77 -5.27 -8.96
CA LEU A 89 10.85 -6.60 -8.34
C LEU A 89 11.76 -6.62 -7.13
N LEU A 90 12.90 -5.92 -7.18
CA LEU A 90 13.86 -5.93 -6.07
C LEU A 90 13.25 -5.36 -4.77
N PRO A 91 12.69 -4.14 -4.75
CA PRO A 91 12.04 -3.63 -3.54
C PRO A 91 10.77 -4.41 -3.20
N PHE A 92 10.04 -4.95 -4.19
CA PHE A 92 8.84 -5.76 -3.90
C PHE A 92 9.19 -7.03 -3.14
N ILE A 93 10.17 -7.81 -3.62
CA ILE A 93 10.61 -9.05 -2.96
C ILE A 93 11.19 -8.72 -1.58
N PHE A 94 12.02 -7.69 -1.50
CA PHE A 94 12.64 -7.29 -0.24
C PHE A 94 11.61 -6.83 0.81
N CYS A 95 10.70 -5.92 0.45
CA CYS A 95 9.65 -5.48 1.37
C CYS A 95 8.65 -6.60 1.68
N SER A 96 8.32 -7.46 0.72
CA SER A 96 7.44 -8.60 0.98
C SER A 96 8.02 -9.57 2.01
N ILE A 97 9.31 -9.86 1.92
CA ILE A 97 9.97 -10.79 2.85
C ILE A 97 10.28 -10.16 4.21
N LEU A 98 10.67 -8.88 4.24
CA LEU A 98 11.14 -8.23 5.47
C LEU A 98 10.07 -7.36 6.14
N LEU A 99 9.37 -6.53 5.36
CA LEU A 99 8.48 -5.50 5.87
C LEU A 99 7.10 -6.05 6.24
N VAL A 100 6.55 -7.00 5.46
CA VAL A 100 5.26 -7.64 5.77
C VAL A 100 5.30 -8.37 7.13
N PRO A 101 6.28 -9.25 7.42
CA PRO A 101 6.31 -9.91 8.72
C PRO A 101 6.68 -8.99 9.87
N ALA A 102 7.59 -8.03 9.65
CA ALA A 102 7.90 -7.03 10.66
C ALA A 102 6.67 -6.19 11.03
N GLN A 103 5.89 -5.78 10.03
CA GLN A 103 4.66 -5.03 10.24
C GLN A 103 3.63 -5.86 11.02
N MET A 104 3.40 -7.11 10.63
CA MET A 104 2.45 -7.99 11.32
C MET A 104 2.87 -8.28 12.76
N TYR A 105 4.16 -8.46 13.03
CA TYR A 105 4.70 -8.62 14.39
C TYR A 105 4.47 -7.36 15.25
N LEU A 106 4.70 -6.16 14.71
CA LEU A 106 4.44 -4.91 15.41
C LEU A 106 2.93 -4.71 15.70
N PHE A 107 2.05 -5.04 14.76
CA PHE A 107 0.60 -4.99 14.99
C PHE A 107 0.13 -6.02 16.03
N ALA A 108 0.78 -7.18 16.12
CA ALA A 108 0.53 -8.17 17.16
C ALA A 108 0.94 -7.66 18.54
N LEU A 109 2.10 -7.01 18.67
CA LEU A 109 2.56 -6.40 19.92
C LEU A 109 1.68 -5.21 20.33
N ALA A 110 1.19 -4.42 19.37
CA ALA A 110 0.28 -3.30 19.60
C ALA A 110 -1.16 -3.71 19.97
N GLY A 111 -1.46 -5.01 20.07
CA GLY A 111 -2.78 -5.52 20.47
C GLY A 111 -3.90 -5.36 19.43
N GLN A 112 -3.59 -4.84 18.24
CA GLN A 112 -4.53 -4.68 17.13
C GLN A 112 -4.85 -6.00 16.42
N CYS A 113 -4.03 -7.03 16.64
CA CYS A 113 -4.25 -8.41 16.18
C CYS A 113 -4.46 -9.33 17.40
N GLY A 114 -5.60 -9.19 18.07
CA GLY A 114 -5.87 -9.79 19.39
C GLY A 114 -5.70 -11.30 19.52
N LYS A 115 -5.77 -12.09 18.43
CA LYS A 115 -5.53 -13.56 18.45
C LYS A 115 -4.10 -13.97 18.09
N LEU A 116 -3.36 -13.16 17.35
CA LEU A 116 -1.94 -13.44 17.04
C LEU A 116 -1.07 -13.22 18.28
N HIS A 117 -1.34 -12.15 19.04
CA HIS A 117 -0.66 -11.83 20.30
C HIS A 117 -0.72 -12.99 21.32
N SER A 118 -1.85 -13.70 21.40
CA SER A 118 -2.03 -14.85 22.29
C SER A 118 -1.38 -16.15 21.81
N MET A 119 -1.01 -16.26 20.52
CA MET A 119 -0.39 -17.46 19.94
C MET A 119 1.13 -17.34 19.75
N LEU A 120 1.69 -16.12 19.82
CA LEU A 120 3.14 -15.87 19.77
C LEU A 120 3.99 -16.68 20.77
N PRO A 121 3.55 -16.96 22.03
CA PRO A 121 4.35 -17.77 22.96
C PRO A 121 4.30 -19.28 22.68
N GLU A 122 3.38 -19.77 21.82
CA GLU A 122 3.22 -21.20 21.51
C GLU A 122 3.70 -21.61 20.11
N LEU A 123 4.04 -20.66 19.22
CA LEU A 123 4.43 -20.95 17.84
C LEU A 123 5.96 -20.90 17.63
N GLY A 124 6.52 -21.92 16.98
CA GLY A 124 7.89 -21.90 16.49
C GLY A 124 8.09 -20.88 15.36
N ALA A 125 9.33 -20.40 15.16
CA ALA A 125 9.66 -19.37 14.16
C ALA A 125 9.21 -19.73 12.72
N THR A 126 9.14 -21.02 12.40
CA THR A 126 8.67 -21.55 11.11
C THR A 126 7.16 -21.39 10.93
N GLU A 127 6.38 -21.61 11.99
CA GLU A 127 4.92 -21.46 11.98
C GLU A 127 4.52 -19.99 11.90
N ILE A 128 5.27 -19.11 12.56
CA ILE A 128 5.08 -17.65 12.47
C ILE A 128 5.31 -17.21 11.02
N PHE A 129 6.41 -17.64 10.40
CA PHE A 129 6.70 -17.30 9.02
C PHE A 129 5.61 -17.82 8.06
N SER A 130 5.17 -19.06 8.23
CA SER A 130 4.13 -19.66 7.39
C SER A 130 2.76 -18.98 7.55
N SER A 131 2.39 -18.64 8.78
CA SER A 131 1.15 -17.91 9.09
C SER A 131 1.14 -16.49 8.52
N VAL A 132 2.30 -15.84 8.49
CA VAL A 132 2.46 -14.44 8.10
C VAL A 132 2.68 -14.27 6.60
N PHE A 133 3.50 -15.13 5.98
CA PHE A 133 3.88 -15.02 4.58
C PHE A 133 2.96 -15.83 3.66
N LEU A 134 2.52 -17.01 4.09
CA LEU A 134 1.68 -17.93 3.31
C LEU A 134 0.22 -17.92 3.77
N TRP A 135 -0.18 -16.92 4.56
CA TRP A 135 -1.54 -16.80 5.10
C TRP A 135 -2.00 -18.10 5.80
N GLY A 136 -1.08 -18.84 6.43
CA GLY A 136 -1.40 -20.08 7.14
C GLY A 136 -1.74 -21.28 6.25
N ILE A 137 -1.49 -21.25 4.94
CA ILE A 137 -1.72 -22.41 4.03
C ILE A 137 -1.06 -23.71 4.53
N PHE A 138 0.07 -23.59 5.24
CA PHE A 138 0.80 -24.74 5.81
C PHE A 138 0.86 -24.71 7.33
N SER A 139 0.07 -23.88 8.01
CA SER A 139 0.06 -23.87 9.47
C SER A 139 -1.02 -24.81 9.98
N GLU A 140 -0.63 -25.75 10.84
CA GLU A 140 -1.52 -26.76 11.43
C GLU A 140 -2.55 -26.12 12.40
N LYS A 141 -2.28 -24.89 12.88
CA LYS A 141 -3.20 -24.06 13.67
C LYS A 141 -3.55 -22.78 12.87
N SER A 142 -4.79 -22.69 12.38
CA SER A 142 -5.26 -21.51 11.63
C SER A 142 -5.35 -20.26 12.51
N ALA A 143 -4.46 -19.29 12.26
CA ALA A 143 -4.47 -17.99 12.93
C ALA A 143 -5.65 -17.09 12.53
N PHE A 144 -6.35 -17.43 11.43
CA PHE A 144 -7.48 -16.70 10.88
C PHE A 144 -8.64 -17.70 10.70
N PRO A 145 -9.79 -17.52 11.37
CA PRO A 145 -10.96 -18.36 11.06
C PRO A 145 -11.38 -18.12 9.62
N ASP A 146 -11.87 -19.19 8.98
CA ASP A 146 -12.42 -19.17 7.63
C ASP A 146 -13.31 -17.94 7.45
N ILE A 147 -12.92 -17.07 6.52
CA ILE A 147 -13.82 -16.08 5.92
C ILE A 147 -14.84 -16.86 5.08
N SER A 148 -15.89 -17.35 5.74
CA SER A 148 -17.15 -17.72 5.08
C SER A 148 -18.05 -16.50 4.96
#